data_AF-A0A1A9W6E4-F1
#
_entry.id   AF-A0A1A9W6E4-F1
#
_cell.length_a   1.000
_cell.length_b   1.000
_cell.length_c   1.000
_cell.angle_alpha   90.00
_cell.angle_beta   90.00
_cell.angle_gamma   90.00
#
_symmetry.space_group_name_H-M   'P 1'
#
loop_
_entity.id
_entity.type
_entity.pdbx_description
1 polymer ?
#
loop_
_entity_poly.entity_id
_entity_poly.type
_entity_poly.pdbx_seq_one_letter_code
_entity_poly.pdbx_strand_id
1 'polypeptide(L)'
;MSHTILLVQPGLRPETRTYSDYDSINECMEGVCRVYEQHLKRINPNTPTITYDISQLFLFLDKLADISCLVYQKSTNTYAPYNKEWIKEKIYVLLKRAAGRVSVSRFLINQTTNVRQLVKKVKSLTDIIGRVSVCRFLVNQATNVRQLVEEIKKLADIVEI
;
A
#
# COMPACT_ATOMS: atom_id res chain seq x y z
N MET A 1 -3.94 25.34 5.54
CA MET A 1 -3.58 24.98 4.15
C MET A 1 -3.21 26.26 3.43
N SER A 2 -1.98 26.31 2.93
CA SER A 2 -1.38 27.45 2.24
C SER A 2 -0.99 26.95 0.86
N HIS A 3 -1.66 27.49 -0.16
CA HIS A 3 -1.37 27.17 -1.55
C HIS A 3 0.11 27.45 -1.82
N THR A 4 0.78 26.52 -2.50
CA THR A 4 2.21 26.57 -2.74
C THR A 4 2.47 26.31 -4.22
N ILE A 5 3.23 27.18 -4.85
CA ILE A 5 3.65 27.04 -6.25
C ILE A 5 5.12 26.68 -6.25
N LEU A 6 5.48 25.58 -6.89
CA LEU A 6 6.85 25.14 -7.10
C LEU A 6 7.31 25.56 -8.49
N LEU A 7 8.47 26.20 -8.55
CA LEU A 7 9.15 26.56 -9.79
C LEU A 7 10.40 25.71 -9.91
N VAL A 8 10.55 25.03 -11.06
CA VAL A 8 11.68 24.14 -11.31
C VAL A 8 12.29 24.46 -12.67
N GLN A 9 13.60 24.58 -12.70
CA GLN A 9 14.38 24.72 -13.90
C GLN A 9 15.46 23.61 -13.95
N PRO A 10 15.21 22.49 -14.65
CA PRO A 10 16.13 21.37 -14.68
C PRO A 10 17.48 21.68 -15.34
N GLY A 11 17.52 22.57 -16.33
CA GLY A 11 18.76 22.92 -17.04
C GLY A 11 18.89 24.42 -17.28
N LEU A 12 20.07 24.86 -17.76
CA LEU A 12 20.34 26.28 -18.00
C LEU A 12 19.44 26.92 -19.06
N ARG A 13 18.85 26.10 -19.93
CA ARG A 13 17.96 26.56 -21.00
C ARG A 13 16.61 27.03 -20.42
N PRO A 14 16.17 28.26 -20.73
CA PRO A 14 14.92 28.80 -20.18
C PRO A 14 13.68 28.02 -20.64
N GLU A 15 13.73 27.35 -21.79
CA GLU A 15 12.65 26.47 -22.27
C GLU A 15 12.33 25.31 -21.31
N THR A 16 13.25 24.96 -20.41
CA THR A 16 13.07 23.85 -19.45
C THR A 16 12.31 24.26 -18.19
N ARG A 17 11.99 25.55 -18.03
CA ARG A 17 11.26 26.06 -16.87
C ARG A 17 9.86 25.49 -16.83
N THR A 18 9.51 24.91 -15.70
CA THR A 18 8.18 24.37 -15.42
C THR A 18 7.74 24.82 -14.05
N TYR A 19 6.43 24.93 -13.87
CA TYR A 19 5.83 25.19 -12.56
C TYR A 19 4.83 24.09 -12.22
N SER A 20 4.53 23.94 -10.94
CA SER A 20 3.47 23.06 -10.44
C SER A 20 2.85 23.67 -9.21
N ASP A 21 1.53 23.61 -9.11
CA ASP A 21 0.75 24.15 -8.01
C ASP A 21 0.26 23.04 -7.07
N TYR A 22 0.18 23.37 -5.78
CA TYR A 22 -0.21 22.46 -4.71
C TYR A 22 -1.05 23.20 -3.67
N ASP A 23 -2.00 22.49 -3.04
CA ASP A 23 -2.87 23.08 -2.02
C ASP A 23 -2.18 23.25 -0.66
N SER A 24 -1.06 22.54 -0.46
CA SER A 24 -0.28 22.59 0.76
C SER A 24 1.23 22.51 0.53
N ILE A 25 1.98 23.03 1.50
CA ILE A 25 3.45 22.91 1.52
C ILE A 25 3.88 21.43 1.55
N ASN A 26 3.16 20.58 2.30
CA ASN A 26 3.52 19.17 2.41
C ASN A 26 3.37 18.44 1.08
N GLU A 27 2.27 18.66 0.36
CA GLU A 27 2.06 18.09 -0.98
C GLU A 27 3.10 18.61 -1.98
N CYS A 28 3.48 19.88 -1.89
CA CYS A 28 4.57 20.42 -2.70
C CYS A 28 5.88 19.66 -2.47
N MET A 29 6.24 19.39 -1.21
CA MET A 29 7.45 18.63 -0.87
C MET A 29 7.36 17.17 -1.33
N GLU A 30 6.19 16.54 -1.22
CA GLU A 30 5.94 15.20 -1.78
C GLU A 30 6.04 15.19 -3.30
N GLY A 31 5.60 16.26 -3.97
CA GLY A 31 5.76 16.46 -5.40
C GLY A 31 7.22 16.46 -5.83
N VAL A 32 8.10 17.14 -5.08
CA VAL A 32 9.56 17.12 -5.32
C VAL A 32 10.11 15.69 -5.21
N CYS A 33 9.72 14.93 -4.20
CA CYS A 33 10.11 13.52 -4.06
C CYS A 33 9.63 12.69 -5.27
N ARG A 34 8.38 12.89 -5.72
CA ARG A 34 7.80 12.17 -6.87
C ARG A 34 8.55 12.44 -8.16
N VAL A 35 8.99 13.69 -8.40
CA VAL A 35 9.81 14.04 -9.57
C VAL A 35 11.11 13.24 -9.57
N TYR A 36 11.77 13.14 -8.41
CA TYR A 36 12.99 12.35 -8.29
C TYR A 36 12.75 10.85 -8.44
N GLU A 37 11.68 10.31 -7.86
CA GLU A 37 11.29 8.91 -8.05
C GLU A 37 11.01 8.57 -9.52
N GLN A 38 10.34 9.46 -10.25
CA GLN A 38 10.11 9.29 -11.68
C GLN A 38 11.42 9.30 -12.47
N HIS A 39 12.37 10.16 -12.09
CA HIS A 39 13.72 10.16 -12.67
C HIS A 39 14.42 8.82 -12.43
N LEU A 40 14.37 8.28 -11.21
CA LEU A 40 14.94 6.97 -10.88
C LEU A 40 14.23 5.82 -11.64
N LYS A 41 12.91 5.86 -11.81
CA LYS A 41 12.15 4.85 -12.60
C LYS A 41 12.63 4.78 -14.04
N ARG A 42 12.98 5.92 -14.64
CA ARG A 42 13.49 5.97 -16.02
C ARG A 42 14.86 5.33 -16.15
N ILE A 43 15.71 5.46 -15.12
CA ILE A 43 17.05 4.87 -15.09
C ILE A 43 16.98 3.37 -14.78
N ASN A 44 16.07 2.95 -13.91
CA ASN A 44 15.92 1.57 -13.44
C ASN A 44 14.49 1.04 -13.66
N PRO A 45 14.06 0.77 -14.91
CA PRO A 45 12.69 0.36 -15.20
C PRO A 45 12.32 -1.02 -14.62
N ASN A 46 13.32 -1.88 -14.37
CA ASN A 46 13.11 -3.25 -13.87
C ASN A 46 12.94 -3.31 -12.34
N THR A 47 13.11 -2.21 -11.62
CA THR A 47 13.02 -2.20 -10.15
C THR A 47 11.62 -1.78 -9.71
N PRO A 48 10.79 -2.69 -9.14
CA PRO A 48 9.40 -2.39 -8.79
C PRO A 48 9.27 -1.42 -7.61
N THR A 49 10.21 -1.47 -6.66
CA THR A 49 10.24 -0.63 -5.46
C THR A 49 11.50 0.19 -5.44
N ILE A 50 11.37 1.51 -5.53
CA ILE A 50 12.51 2.42 -5.49
C ILE A 50 12.82 2.80 -4.05
N THR A 51 14.06 2.60 -3.66
CA THR A 51 14.61 3.06 -2.38
C THR A 51 15.80 3.95 -2.66
N TYR A 52 15.86 5.12 -2.01
CA TYR A 52 16.95 6.06 -2.14
C TYR A 52 17.25 6.69 -0.79
N ASP A 53 18.49 7.14 -0.62
CA ASP A 53 18.87 7.92 0.55
C ASP A 53 18.55 9.41 0.34
N ILE A 54 18.27 10.12 1.43
CA ILE A 54 17.97 11.54 1.40
C ILE A 54 19.13 12.38 0.82
N SER A 55 20.37 11.94 1.02
CA SER A 55 21.55 12.59 0.46
C SER A 55 21.53 12.56 -1.06
N GLN A 56 21.06 11.46 -1.67
CA GLN A 56 20.96 11.34 -3.13
C GLN A 56 19.90 12.27 -3.70
N LEU A 57 18.77 12.42 -3.01
CA LEU A 57 17.74 13.40 -3.38
C LEU A 57 18.31 14.83 -3.33
N PHE A 58 19.06 15.19 -2.28
CA PHE A 58 19.65 16.52 -2.18
C PHE A 58 20.70 16.79 -3.27
N LEU A 59 21.53 15.79 -3.60
CA LEU A 59 22.46 15.88 -4.72
C LEU A 59 21.74 16.05 -6.06
N PHE A 60 20.58 15.43 -6.25
CA PHE A 60 19.74 15.66 -7.43
C PHE A 60 19.22 17.10 -7.48
N LEU A 61 18.70 17.62 -6.37
CA LEU A 61 18.22 19.01 -6.29
C LEU A 61 19.34 20.03 -6.52
N ASP A 62 20.57 19.71 -6.12
CA ASP A 62 21.74 20.57 -6.37
C ASP A 62 22.19 20.61 -7.83
N LYS A 63 21.85 19.59 -8.62
CA LYS A 63 22.14 19.57 -10.06
C LYS A 63 21.17 20.40 -10.88
N LEU A 64 19.99 20.72 -10.33
CA LEU A 64 19.01 21.58 -11.00
C LEU A 64 19.59 22.99 -11.12
N ALA A 65 19.33 23.66 -12.24
CA ALA A 65 19.79 25.03 -12.45
C ALA A 65 19.13 26.00 -11.47
N ASP A 66 17.83 25.83 -11.23
CA ASP A 66 17.10 26.58 -10.21
C ASP A 66 15.91 25.78 -9.69
N ILE A 67 15.60 25.97 -8.41
CA ILE A 67 14.40 25.47 -7.75
C ILE A 67 14.00 26.41 -6.63
N SER A 68 12.77 26.91 -6.70
CA SER A 68 12.21 27.81 -5.71
C SER A 68 10.73 27.52 -5.49
N CYS A 69 10.20 27.92 -4.35
CA CYS A 69 8.76 27.81 -4.11
C CYS A 69 8.17 29.10 -3.55
N LEU A 70 6.91 29.33 -3.90
CA LEU A 70 6.12 30.48 -3.48
C LEU A 70 5.01 29.96 -2.57
N VAL A 71 4.99 30.38 -1.32
CA VAL A 71 3.96 29.95 -0.36
C VAL A 71 3.01 31.09 -0.07
N TYR A 72 1.71 30.81 -0.19
CA TYR A 72 0.65 31.77 0.10
C TYR A 72 0.55 32.07 1.60
N GLN A 73 0.68 33.35 1.94
CA GLN A 73 0.49 33.89 3.28
C GLN A 73 -0.88 34.56 3.39
N LYS A 74 -1.79 33.93 4.16
CA LYS A 74 -3.16 34.43 4.35
C LYS A 74 -3.22 35.76 5.12
N SER A 75 -2.22 36.05 5.96
CA SER A 75 -2.17 37.27 6.76
C SER A 75 -1.96 38.52 5.92
N THR A 76 -1.18 38.41 4.85
CA THR A 76 -0.78 39.51 3.97
C THR A 76 -1.39 39.41 2.58
N ASN A 77 -2.07 38.30 2.25
CA ASN A 77 -2.55 37.96 0.91
C ASN A 77 -1.45 38.02 -0.16
N THR A 78 -0.23 37.61 0.20
CA THR A 78 0.94 37.60 -0.70
C THR A 78 1.58 36.23 -0.78
N TYR A 79 2.38 36.00 -1.82
CA TYR A 79 3.25 34.83 -1.93
C TYR A 79 4.65 35.19 -1.44
N ALA A 80 5.14 34.45 -0.44
CA ALA A 80 6.52 34.57 -0.01
C ALA A 80 7.42 33.58 -0.77
N PRO A 81 8.53 34.05 -1.37
CA PRO A 81 9.49 33.19 -2.03
C PRO A 81 10.41 32.50 -1.03
N TYR A 82 10.71 31.23 -1.33
CA TYR A 82 11.65 30.40 -0.59
C TYR A 82 12.64 29.75 -1.55
N ASN A 83 13.89 29.67 -1.09
CA ASN A 83 15.01 29.13 -1.83
C ASN A 83 15.11 27.60 -1.70
N LYS A 84 16.05 27.04 -2.46
CA LYS A 84 16.40 25.62 -2.45
C LYS A 84 16.74 25.10 -1.06
N GLU A 85 17.47 25.87 -0.25
CA GLU A 85 17.89 25.46 1.10
C GLU A 85 16.69 25.24 2.00
N TRP A 86 15.71 26.13 1.94
CA TRP A 86 14.45 25.99 2.69
C TRP A 86 13.67 24.75 2.25
N ILE A 87 13.60 24.48 0.94
CA ILE A 87 12.95 23.28 0.40
C ILE A 87 13.60 22.01 0.95
N LYS A 88 14.95 21.92 0.93
CA LYS A 88 15.68 20.77 1.49
C LYS A 88 15.37 20.55 2.97
N GLU A 89 15.33 21.61 3.76
CA GLU A 89 14.99 21.53 5.19
C GLU A 89 13.56 21.01 5.40
N LYS A 90 12.58 21.51 4.63
CA LYS A 90 11.20 21.03 4.73
C LYS A 90 11.05 19.57 4.31
N ILE A 91 11.75 19.15 3.26
CA ILE A 91 11.80 17.74 2.86
C ILE A 91 12.40 16.88 3.97
N TYR A 92 13.51 17.31 4.59
CA TYR A 92 14.12 16.59 5.71
C TYR A 92 13.13 16.38 6.87
N VAL A 93 12.42 17.44 7.27
CA VAL A 93 11.41 17.36 8.33
C VAL A 93 10.25 16.44 7.93
N LEU A 94 9.79 16.51 6.67
CA LEU A 94 8.72 15.66 6.15
C LEU A 94 9.13 14.19 6.17
N LEU A 95 10.30 13.85 5.63
CA LEU A 95 10.80 12.48 5.58
C LEU A 95 11.11 11.93 6.97
N LYS A 96 11.64 12.74 7.89
CA LYS A 96 11.85 12.34 9.30
C LYS A 96 10.53 12.00 9.99
N ARG A 97 9.48 12.81 9.77
CA ARG A 97 8.12 12.53 10.28
C ARG A 97 7.53 11.29 9.62
N ALA A 98 7.73 11.10 8.32
CA ALA A 98 7.28 9.93 7.60
C ALA A 98 7.97 8.66 8.11
N ALA A 99 9.28 8.66 8.31
CA ALA A 99 10.02 7.53 8.88
C ALA A 99 9.51 7.15 10.28
N GLY A 100 9.23 8.15 11.14
CA GLY A 100 8.60 7.91 12.45
C GLY A 100 7.17 7.36 12.37
N ARG A 101 6.42 7.69 11.30
CA ARG A 101 5.09 7.11 11.04
C ARG A 101 5.17 5.77 10.33
N VAL A 102 6.16 5.50 9.49
CA VAL A 102 6.34 4.22 8.78
C VAL A 102 6.61 3.10 9.77
N SER A 103 7.26 3.35 10.91
CA SER A 103 7.31 2.37 12.02
C SER A 103 5.91 1.99 12.49
N VAL A 104 5.00 2.97 12.62
CA VAL A 104 3.61 2.75 13.05
C VAL A 104 2.76 2.15 11.93
N SER A 105 2.83 2.65 10.70
CA SER A 105 2.09 2.12 9.55
C SER A 105 2.58 0.74 9.15
N ARG A 106 3.88 0.45 9.21
CA ARG A 106 4.42 -0.91 8.99
C ARG A 106 4.04 -1.83 10.14
N PHE A 107 3.98 -1.33 11.38
CA PHE A 107 3.43 -2.08 12.52
C PHE A 107 1.94 -2.37 12.32
N LEU A 108 1.12 -1.38 11.97
CA LEU A 108 -0.32 -1.53 11.69
C LEU A 108 -0.57 -2.44 10.48
N ILE A 109 0.19 -2.29 9.39
CA ILE A 109 0.12 -3.17 8.22
C ILE A 109 0.48 -4.61 8.64
N ASN A 110 1.53 -4.81 9.45
CA ASN A 110 1.91 -6.14 9.95
C ASN A 110 0.83 -6.77 10.84
N GLN A 111 0.21 -5.98 11.72
CA GLN A 111 -0.96 -6.42 12.51
C GLN A 111 -2.15 -6.78 11.59
N THR A 112 -2.41 -5.97 10.56
CA THR A 112 -3.51 -6.20 9.61
C THR A 112 -3.27 -7.43 8.71
N THR A 113 -2.02 -7.70 8.31
CA THR A 113 -1.65 -8.89 7.53
C THR A 113 -1.78 -10.17 8.35
N ASN A 114 -1.38 -10.16 9.62
CA ASN A 114 -1.58 -11.28 10.54
C ASN A 114 -3.07 -11.62 10.69
N VAL A 115 -3.93 -10.60 10.87
CA VAL A 115 -5.39 -10.79 10.94
C VAL A 115 -5.96 -11.36 9.63
N ARG A 116 -5.57 -10.84 8.46
CA ARG A 116 -6.01 -11.42 7.16
C ARG A 116 -5.61 -12.88 6.99
N GLN A 117 -4.40 -13.25 7.42
CA GLN A 117 -3.92 -14.62 7.33
C GLN A 117 -4.69 -15.55 8.28
N LEU A 118 -5.06 -15.05 9.47
CA LEU A 118 -5.94 -15.76 10.40
C LEU A 118 -7.33 -15.99 9.80
N VAL A 119 -7.94 -14.97 9.20
CA VAL A 119 -9.28 -15.08 8.56
C VAL A 119 -9.27 -16.09 7.41
N LYS A 120 -8.19 -16.15 6.61
CA LYS A 120 -8.03 -17.17 5.56
C LYS A 120 -7.95 -18.58 6.14
N LYS A 121 -7.23 -18.78 7.25
CA LYS A 121 -7.16 -20.08 7.94
C LYS A 121 -8.53 -20.49 8.50
N VAL A 122 -9.29 -19.56 9.09
CA VAL A 122 -10.64 -19.82 9.63
C VAL A 122 -11.62 -20.23 8.51
N LYS A 123 -11.61 -19.55 7.35
CA LYS A 123 -12.44 -19.92 6.20
C LYS A 123 -12.15 -21.34 5.68
N SER A 124 -10.87 -21.73 5.64
CA SER A 124 -10.48 -23.09 5.26
C SER A 124 -10.97 -24.13 6.28
N LEU A 125 -10.93 -23.82 7.58
CA LEU A 125 -11.42 -24.72 8.63
C LEU A 125 -12.94 -24.91 8.57
N THR A 126 -13.71 -23.84 8.32
CA THR A 126 -15.17 -23.94 8.17
C THR A 126 -15.57 -24.79 6.97
N ASP A 127 -14.83 -24.72 5.86
CA ASP A 127 -15.08 -25.55 4.66
C ASP A 127 -14.84 -27.04 4.95
N ILE A 128 -13.76 -27.36 5.68
CA ILE A 128 -13.45 -28.73 6.12
C ILE A 128 -14.55 -29.28 7.05
N ILE A 129 -15.04 -28.48 8.00
CA ILE A 129 -16.14 -28.89 8.91
C ILE A 129 -17.41 -29.19 8.10
N GLY A 130 -17.73 -28.37 7.08
CA GLY A 130 -18.85 -28.62 6.17
C GLY A 130 -18.73 -29.97 5.46
N ARG A 131 -17.55 -30.29 4.93
CA ARG A 131 -17.28 -31.56 4.24
C ARG A 131 -17.36 -32.77 5.19
N VAL A 132 -16.85 -32.65 6.42
CA VAL A 132 -16.93 -33.72 7.43
C VAL A 132 -18.38 -33.99 7.84
N SER A 133 -19.21 -32.95 7.94
CA SER A 133 -20.63 -33.08 8.27
C SER A 133 -21.41 -33.84 7.19
N VAL A 134 -21.11 -33.56 5.91
CA VAL A 134 -21.69 -34.31 4.77
C VAL A 134 -21.24 -35.76 4.77
N CYS A 135 -19.95 -36.04 5.01
CA CYS A 135 -19.45 -37.41 5.11
C CYS A 135 -20.14 -38.19 6.23
N ARG A 136 -20.35 -37.58 7.41
CA ARG A 136 -21.06 -38.21 8.53
C ARG A 136 -22.52 -38.53 8.16
N PHE A 137 -23.20 -37.64 7.44
CA PHE A 137 -24.56 -37.87 6.97
C PHE A 137 -24.64 -39.04 5.97
N LEU A 138 -23.73 -39.08 5.00
CA LEU A 138 -23.66 -40.17 4.02
C LEU A 138 -23.34 -41.52 4.67
N VAL A 139 -22.45 -41.56 5.67
CA VAL A 139 -22.14 -42.77 6.43
C VAL A 139 -23.36 -43.27 7.21
N ASN A 140 -24.10 -42.39 7.88
CA ASN A 140 -25.33 -42.76 8.58
C ASN A 140 -26.42 -43.30 7.64
N GLN A 141 -26.54 -42.73 6.44
CA GLN A 141 -27.47 -43.25 5.42
C GLN A 141 -27.03 -44.65 4.95
N ALA A 142 -25.73 -44.86 4.73
CA ALA A 142 -25.21 -46.17 4.32
C ALA A 142 -25.40 -47.25 5.40
N THR A 143 -25.27 -46.91 6.69
CA THR A 143 -25.52 -47.87 7.78
C THR A 143 -27.00 -48.26 7.87
N ASN A 144 -27.92 -47.30 7.69
CA ASN A 144 -29.36 -47.59 7.69
C ASN A 144 -29.75 -48.53 6.53
N VAL A 145 -29.21 -48.30 5.33
CA VAL A 145 -29.46 -49.18 4.18
C VAL A 145 -28.95 -50.59 4.44
N ARG A 146 -27.75 -50.75 5.01
CA ARG A 146 -27.21 -52.09 5.36
C ARG A 146 -28.11 -52.85 6.33
N GLN A 147 -28.63 -52.16 7.34
CA GLN A 147 -29.51 -52.77 8.34
C GLN A 147 -30.84 -53.24 7.71
N LEU A 148 -31.41 -52.45 6.80
CA LEU A 148 -32.59 -52.83 6.00
C LEU A 148 -32.32 -54.06 5.12
N VAL A 149 -31.15 -54.16 4.49
CA VAL A 149 -30.79 -55.36 3.69
C VAL A 149 -30.65 -56.60 4.58
N GLU A 150 -30.10 -56.48 5.78
CA GLU A 150 -30.03 -57.59 6.74
C GLU A 150 -31.41 -58.03 7.24
N GLU A 151 -32.34 -57.10 7.46
CA GLU A 151 -33.72 -57.43 7.82
C GLU A 151 -34.47 -58.13 6.68
N ILE A 152 -34.29 -57.67 5.44
CA ILE A 152 -34.88 -58.33 4.26
C ILE A 152 -34.31 -59.75 4.08
N LYS A 153 -33.01 -59.97 4.31
CA LYS A 153 -32.42 -61.32 4.29
C LYS A 153 -33.03 -62.24 5.35
N LYS A 154 -33.21 -61.75 6.58
CA LYS A 154 -33.87 -62.53 7.64
C LYS A 154 -35.32 -62.88 7.31
N LEU A 155 -36.05 -61.98 6.65
CA LEU A 155 -37.41 -62.26 6.19
C LEU A 155 -37.45 -63.25 5.03
N ALA A 156 -36.48 -63.21 4.11
CA ALA A 156 -36.36 -64.18 3.03
C ALA A 156 -36.12 -65.61 3.56
N ASP A 157 -35.26 -65.77 4.57
CA ASP A 157 -34.99 -67.07 5.21
C ASP A 157 -36.22 -67.65 5.94
N ILE A 158 -37.20 -66.81 6.32
CA ILE A 158 -38.45 -67.25 6.98
C ILE A 158 -39.51 -67.70 5.97
N VAL A 159 -39.46 -67.19 4.72
CA VAL A 159 -40.45 -67.50 3.67
C VAL A 159 -40.06 -68.76 2.85
N GLU A 160 -38.82 -69.23 2.96
CA GLU A 160 -38.32 -70.45 2.29
C GLU A 160 -38.55 -71.77 3.08
N ILE A 161 -39.46 -71.78 4.07
CA ILE A 161 -39.94 -72.99 4.78
C ILE A 161 -41.43 -73.19 4.48
#